data_AF-A0A7Y3R1B8-F1
#
_entry.id   AF-A0A7Y3R1B8-F1
#
_cell.length_a   1.000
_cell.length_b   1.000
_cell.length_c   1.000
_cell.angle_alpha   90.00
_cell.angle_beta   90.00
_cell.angle_gamma   90.00
#
_symmetry.space_group_name_H-M   'P 1'
#
loop_
_entity.id
_entity.type
_entity.pdbx_description
1 polymer ?
#
loop_
_entity_poly.entity_id
_entity_poly.type
_entity_poly.pdbx_seq_one_letter_code
_entity_poly.pdbx_strand_id
1 'polypeptide(L)'
;MKQIILALPLVFLLGGCSPSVPKCGDSETTDLIKQIANDEMINQLGSNAGKMFSYSVNAIRTTDKNDKTGAFECAAQLEIHARNTGNSSEIPITYTVEMTDNGKEFYVNVYGLK
;
A
#
# COMPACT_ATOMS: atom_id res chain seq x y z
N MET A 1 -25.81 6.19 2.22
CA MET A 1 -24.73 7.00 1.63
C MET A 1 -23.80 6.07 0.91
N LYS A 2 -23.64 6.27 -0.41
CA LYS A 2 -22.97 5.34 -1.34
C LYS A 2 -21.48 5.38 -1.05
N GLN A 3 -20.88 4.26 -0.62
CA GLN A 3 -19.45 4.18 -0.37
C GLN A 3 -18.70 4.32 -1.68
N ILE A 4 -17.93 5.39 -1.83
CA ILE A 4 -17.07 5.61 -2.98
C ILE A 4 -15.70 5.05 -2.58
N ILE A 5 -15.41 3.85 -3.07
CA ILE A 5 -14.08 3.24 -3.01
C ILE A 5 -13.19 4.08 -3.94
N LEU A 6 -12.35 4.93 -3.37
CA LEU A 6 -11.43 5.77 -4.12
C LEU A 6 -10.17 4.96 -4.44
N ALA A 7 -10.17 4.27 -5.57
CA ALA A 7 -8.95 3.66 -6.13
C ALA A 7 -8.16 4.75 -6.87
N LEU A 8 -7.01 5.17 -6.34
CA LEU A 8 -6.09 6.10 -7.00
C LEU A 8 -4.87 5.33 -7.53
N PRO A 9 -4.73 5.14 -8.85
CA PRO A 9 -3.60 4.41 -9.42
C PRO A 9 -2.36 5.32 -9.53
N LEU A 10 -1.20 4.83 -9.09
CA LEU A 10 0.10 5.48 -9.33
C LEU A 10 0.98 4.57 -10.18
N VAL A 11 1.47 5.08 -11.31
CA VAL A 11 2.22 4.34 -12.34
C VAL A 11 3.73 4.59 -12.17
N PHE A 12 4.51 3.51 -12.00
CA PHE A 12 5.98 3.53 -12.13
C PHE A 12 6.41 2.63 -13.29
N LEU A 13 7.17 3.19 -14.24
CA LEU A 13 7.76 2.47 -15.39
C LEU A 13 9.26 2.26 -15.13
N LEU A 14 9.68 1.04 -14.82
CA LEU A 14 11.10 0.65 -14.84
C LEU A 14 11.28 -0.57 -15.75
N GLY A 15 12.20 -0.45 -16.70
CA GLY A 15 12.44 -1.44 -17.75
C GLY A 15 13.26 -2.64 -17.29
N GLY A 16 13.11 -3.75 -18.03
CA GLY A 16 14.20 -4.71 -18.22
C GLY A 16 14.30 -5.89 -17.26
N CYS A 17 13.19 -6.46 -16.80
CA CYS A 17 13.02 -7.86 -16.41
C CYS A 17 11.57 -8.21 -16.75
N SER A 18 11.25 -9.45 -17.14
CA SER A 18 9.85 -9.83 -17.38
C SER A 18 8.99 -9.35 -16.20
N PRO A 19 7.93 -8.56 -16.42
CA PRO A 19 7.21 -7.92 -15.33
C PRO A 19 6.54 -9.00 -14.48
N SER A 20 7.21 -9.41 -13.41
CA SER A 20 6.64 -10.28 -12.39
C SER A 20 5.91 -9.40 -11.41
N VAL A 21 4.76 -9.89 -10.91
CA VAL A 21 4.04 -9.26 -9.80
C VAL A 21 5.05 -8.92 -8.69
N PRO A 22 5.13 -7.66 -8.23
CA PRO A 22 6.00 -7.28 -7.12
C PRO A 22 5.66 -8.09 -5.87
N LYS A 23 6.66 -8.48 -5.09
CA LYS A 23 6.43 -9.21 -3.84
C LYS A 23 5.89 -8.26 -2.78
N CYS A 24 5.21 -8.83 -1.78
CA CYS A 24 4.64 -8.10 -0.64
C CYS A 24 5.61 -7.10 0.02
N GLY A 25 6.90 -7.43 0.10
CA GLY A 25 7.94 -6.61 0.74
C GLY A 25 8.81 -5.80 -0.21
N ASP A 26 8.54 -5.83 -1.52
CA ASP A 26 9.33 -5.03 -2.47
C ASP A 26 9.06 -3.54 -2.23
N SER A 27 10.08 -2.71 -2.44
CA SER A 27 10.02 -1.28 -2.10
C SER A 27 8.85 -0.59 -2.80
N GLU A 28 8.63 -0.88 -4.08
CA GLU A 28 7.51 -0.34 -4.87
C GLU A 28 6.13 -0.70 -4.30
N THR A 29 5.97 -1.90 -3.72
CA THR A 29 4.75 -2.29 -3.01
C THR A 29 4.61 -1.50 -1.72
N THR A 30 5.66 -1.47 -0.89
CA THR A 30 5.59 -0.80 0.41
C THR A 30 5.48 0.72 0.31
N ASP A 31 6.05 1.32 -0.73
CA ASP A 31 5.96 2.76 -0.99
C ASP A 31 4.55 3.13 -1.46
N LEU A 32 3.90 2.29 -2.26
CA LEU A 32 2.50 2.48 -2.63
C LEU A 32 1.58 2.34 -1.41
N ILE A 33 1.83 1.39 -0.49
CA ILE A 33 1.10 1.27 0.77
C ILE A 33 1.23 2.55 1.61
N LYS A 34 2.45 3.10 1.76
CA LYS A 34 2.67 4.35 2.50
C LYS A 34 1.93 5.53 1.85
N GLN A 35 1.89 5.57 0.52
CA GLN A 35 1.13 6.59 -0.18
C GLN A 35 -0.37 6.45 0.08
N ILE A 36 -0.93 5.23 -0.04
CA ILE A 36 -2.35 4.96 0.23
C ILE A 36 -2.70 5.35 1.67
N ALA A 37 -1.85 4.99 2.65
CA ALA A 37 -2.04 5.38 4.05
C ALA A 37 -2.03 6.91 4.24
N ASN A 38 -1.12 7.60 3.55
CA ASN A 38 -1.06 9.05 3.59
C ASN A 38 -2.29 9.71 2.95
N ASP A 39 -2.75 9.19 1.81
CA ASP A 39 -3.91 9.69 1.10
C ASP A 39 -5.18 9.50 1.94
N GLU A 40 -5.33 8.36 2.61
CA GLU A 40 -6.41 8.13 3.55
C GLU A 40 -6.37 9.11 4.73
N MET A 41 -5.19 9.33 5.32
CA MET A 41 -5.01 10.32 6.39
C MET A 41 -5.37 11.75 5.93
N ILE A 42 -5.00 12.12 4.70
CA ILE A 42 -5.37 13.39 4.09
C ILE A 42 -6.89 13.47 3.89
N ASN A 43 -7.54 12.39 3.46
CA ASN A 43 -8.98 12.34 3.28
C ASN A 43 -9.74 12.51 4.60
N GLN A 44 -9.21 11.96 5.69
CA GLN A 44 -9.85 12.03 7.01
C GLN A 44 -9.60 13.36 7.74
N LEU A 45 -8.36 13.86 7.72
CA LEU A 45 -7.95 15.00 8.56
C LEU A 45 -7.61 16.27 7.76
N GLY A 46 -7.57 16.18 6.43
CA GLY A 46 -7.18 17.26 5.54
C GLY A 46 -5.68 17.30 5.22
N SER A 47 -5.34 17.97 4.11
CA SER A 47 -3.98 17.97 3.53
C SER A 47 -2.89 18.53 4.44
N ASN A 48 -3.23 19.43 5.36
CA ASN A 48 -2.26 19.99 6.31
C ASN A 48 -1.90 19.01 7.42
N ALA A 49 -2.85 18.17 7.84
CA ALA A 49 -2.61 17.13 8.85
C ALA A 49 -1.80 15.96 8.26
N GLY A 50 -2.09 15.53 7.03
CA GLY A 50 -1.34 14.44 6.39
C GLY A 50 0.17 14.65 6.35
N LYS A 51 0.63 15.89 6.11
CA LYS A 51 2.06 16.27 6.14
C LYS A 51 2.75 16.07 7.49
N MET A 52 1.97 15.98 8.57
CA MET A 52 2.49 15.77 9.93
C MET A 52 2.82 14.30 10.20
N PHE A 53 2.45 13.38 9.31
CA PHE A 53 2.67 11.95 9.51
C PHE A 53 3.73 11.38 8.57
N SER A 54 4.32 10.26 8.97
CA SER A 54 5.11 9.38 8.12
C SER A 54 4.76 7.92 8.42
N TYR A 55 5.08 7.04 7.49
CA TYR A 55 4.60 5.66 7.52
C TYR A 55 5.76 4.68 7.31
N SER A 56 5.72 3.59 8.06
CA SER A 56 6.61 2.43 7.88
C SER A 56 5.76 1.17 7.76
N VAL A 57 6.20 0.22 6.94
CA VAL A 57 5.51 -1.06 6.75
C VAL A 57 6.44 -2.17 7.23
N ASN A 58 6.09 -2.78 8.35
CA ASN A 58 6.92 -3.74 9.07
C ASN A 58 6.22 -5.10 9.18
N ALA A 59 6.95 -6.13 9.64
CA ALA A 59 6.42 -7.49 9.85
C ALA A 59 5.66 -8.04 8.62
N ILE A 60 6.17 -7.75 7.42
CA ILE A 60 5.53 -8.12 6.15
C ILE A 60 5.62 -9.63 5.96
N ARG A 61 4.48 -10.24 5.60
CA ARG A 61 4.39 -11.66 5.26
C ARG A 61 3.45 -11.87 4.08
N THR A 62 3.88 -12.71 3.14
CA THR A 62 3.00 -13.29 2.13
C THR A 62 2.14 -14.37 2.80
N THR A 63 0.82 -14.26 2.64
CA THR A 63 -0.14 -15.23 3.18
C THR A 63 -0.62 -16.21 2.13
N ASP A 64 -0.70 -15.78 0.87
CA ASP A 64 -1.05 -16.64 -0.26
C ASP A 64 -0.43 -16.13 -1.56
N LYS A 65 -0.38 -17.00 -2.57
CA LYS A 65 -0.01 -16.68 -3.94
C LYS A 65 -0.96 -17.39 -4.91
N ASN A 66 -1.57 -16.63 -5.80
CA ASN A 66 -2.36 -17.19 -6.88
C ASN A 66 -1.45 -17.78 -7.99
N ASP A 67 -1.49 -19.09 -8.20
CA ASP A 67 -0.63 -19.76 -9.18
C ASP A 67 -0.95 -19.43 -10.65
N LYS A 68 -2.15 -18.90 -10.94
CA LYS A 68 -2.56 -18.54 -12.31
C LYS A 68 -2.12 -17.13 -12.68
N THR A 69 -2.26 -16.19 -11.76
CA THR A 69 -1.98 -14.76 -12.02
C THR A 69 -0.66 -14.28 -11.43
N GLY A 70 -0.08 -15.05 -10.50
CA GLY A 70 1.08 -14.65 -9.70
C GLY A 70 0.75 -13.64 -8.59
N ALA A 71 -0.52 -13.26 -8.42
CA ALA A 71 -0.94 -12.28 -7.42
C ALA A 71 -0.62 -12.75 -6.01
N PHE A 72 -0.30 -11.81 -5.12
CA PHE A 72 0.01 -12.08 -3.72
C PHE A 72 -1.10 -11.58 -2.81
N GLU A 73 -1.40 -12.36 -1.78
CA GLU A 73 -2.06 -11.87 -0.57
C GLU A 73 -1.02 -11.68 0.52
N CYS A 74 -1.13 -10.57 1.25
CA CYS A 74 -0.10 -10.11 2.17
C CYS A 74 -0.73 -9.60 3.47
N ALA A 75 0.06 -9.65 4.55
CA ALA A 75 -0.24 -9.00 5.82
C ALA A 75 0.99 -8.28 6.35
N ALA A 76 0.79 -7.15 7.06
CA ALA A 76 1.86 -6.36 7.65
C ALA A 76 1.37 -5.57 8.86
N GLN A 77 2.31 -4.93 9.55
CA GLN A 77 2.04 -3.86 10.52
C GLN A 77 2.37 -2.52 9.88
N LEU A 78 1.40 -1.62 9.84
CA LEU A 78 1.60 -0.25 9.41
C LEU A 78 1.86 0.63 10.63
N GLU A 79 3.06 1.18 10.71
CA GLU A 79 3.41 2.18 11.72
C GLU A 79 3.13 3.58 11.19
N ILE A 80 2.42 4.38 11.98
CA ILE A 80 2.09 5.78 11.72
C ILE A 80 2.87 6.61 12.73
N HIS A 81 3.75 7.47 12.25
CA HIS A 81 4.61 8.30 13.09
C HIS A 81 4.18 9.77 12.99
N ALA A 82 3.83 10.39 14.11
CA ALA A 82 3.50 11.80 14.19
C ALA A 82 4.80 12.63 14.34
N ARG A 83 5.19 13.34 13.27
CA ARG A 83 6.45 14.10 13.19
C ARG A 83 6.58 15.21 14.23
N ASN A 84 5.46 15.76 14.68
CA ASN A 84 5.41 16.88 15.63
C ASN A 84 5.56 16.46 17.10
N THR A 85 5.21 15.22 17.44
CA THR A 85 5.22 14.72 18.82
C THR A 85 6.24 13.61 19.05
N GLY A 86 6.70 12.95 17.98
CA GLY A 86 7.52 11.73 18.07
C GLY A 86 6.72 10.48 18.44
N ASN A 87 5.41 10.60 18.65
CA ASN A 87 4.54 9.47 18.95
C ASN A 87 4.36 8.60 17.72
N SER A 88 4.24 7.29 17.94
CA SER A 88 3.95 6.32 16.90
C SER A 88 2.82 5.40 17.33
N SER A 89 2.01 4.96 16.36
CA SER A 89 0.98 3.94 16.55
C SER A 89 1.10 2.90 15.46
N GLU A 90 0.82 1.64 15.78
CA GLU A 90 0.80 0.56 14.80
C GLU A 90 -0.63 0.05 14.58
N ILE A 91 -0.96 -0.28 13.34
CA ILE A 91 -2.20 -0.96 12.99
C ILE A 91 -1.91 -2.16 12.06
N PRO A 92 -2.58 -3.31 12.29
CA PRO A 92 -2.46 -4.44 11.39
C PRO A 92 -3.19 -4.14 10.07
N ILE A 93 -2.54 -4.44 8.95
CA ILE A 93 -3.13 -4.32 7.61
C ILE A 93 -3.00 -5.63 6.85
N THR A 94 -3.95 -5.85 5.94
CA THR A 94 -3.82 -6.85 4.87
C THR A 94 -3.85 -6.14 3.52
N TYR A 95 -3.23 -6.73 2.52
CA TYR A 95 -3.21 -6.15 1.18
C TYR A 95 -3.01 -7.20 0.09
N THR A 96 -3.44 -6.89 -1.12
CA THR A 96 -3.16 -7.70 -2.32
C THR A 96 -2.17 -6.98 -3.23
N VAL A 97 -1.41 -7.75 -4.01
CA VAL A 97 -0.54 -7.23 -5.07
C VAL A 97 -0.81 -8.02 -6.35
N GLU A 98 -1.17 -7.35 -7.44
CA GLU A 98 -1.54 -7.99 -8.70
C GLU A 98 -1.09 -7.18 -9.92
N MET A 99 -0.77 -7.85 -11.03
CA MET A 99 -0.47 -7.18 -12.30
C MET A 99 -1.75 -6.87 -13.07
N THR A 100 -1.74 -5.79 -13.84
CA THR A 100 -2.79 -5.51 -14.83
C THR A 100 -2.70 -6.45 -16.03
N ASP A 101 -3.81 -6.59 -16.77
CA ASP A 101 -3.90 -7.44 -17.97
C ASP A 101 -2.86 -7.10 -19.05
N ASN A 102 -2.41 -5.84 -19.11
CA ASN A 102 -1.38 -5.41 -20.07
C ASN A 102 0.05 -5.72 -19.61
N GLY A 103 0.22 -6.19 -18.36
CA GLY A 103 1.50 -6.55 -17.76
C GLY A 103 2.45 -5.39 -17.52
N LYS A 104 1.99 -4.13 -17.56
CA LYS A 104 2.84 -2.93 -17.43
C LYS A 104 2.70 -2.25 -16.07
N GLU A 105 1.61 -2.49 -15.37
CA GLU A 105 1.27 -1.84 -14.12
C GLU A 105 0.90 -2.91 -13.09
N PHE A 106 1.05 -2.59 -11.81
CA PHE A 106 0.54 -3.42 -10.73
C PHE A 106 -0.40 -2.60 -9.84
N TYR A 107 -1.30 -3.30 -9.16
CA TYR A 107 -2.25 -2.75 -8.20
C TYR A 107 -1.93 -3.28 -6.81
N VAL A 108 -2.03 -2.38 -5.83
CA VAL A 108 -2.04 -2.72 -4.41
C VAL A 108 -3.36 -2.28 -3.82
N ASN A 109 -4.09 -3.22 -3.23
CA ASN A 109 -5.32 -2.91 -2.50
C ASN A 109 -5.11 -3.15 -1.01
N VAL A 110 -5.24 -2.10 -0.19
CA VAL A 110 -4.96 -2.14 1.24
C VAL A 110 -6.27 -2.16 2.04
N TYR A 111 -6.33 -3.03 3.04
CA TYR A 111 -7.44 -3.17 3.96
C TYR A 111 -6.99 -2.90 5.40
N GLY A 112 -7.90 -2.40 6.23
CA GLY A 112 -7.64 -2.10 7.64
C GLY A 112 -7.37 -0.62 7.95
N LEU A 113 -7.32 0.24 6.93
CA LEU A 113 -7.28 1.69 7.08
C LEU A 113 -8.72 2.21 7.28
N LYS A 114 -9.04 2.73 8.47
CA LYS A 114 -10.34 3.34 8.80
C LYS A 114 -10.16 4.47 9.80
#